data_AF-A0AAE2Y0X3-F1
#
_entry.id   AF-A0AAE2Y0X3-F1
#
_cell.length_a   1.000
_cell.length_b   1.000
_cell.length_c   1.000
_cell.angle_alpha   90.00
_cell.angle_beta   90.00
_cell.angle_gamma   90.00
#
_symmetry.space_group_name_H-M   'P 1'
#
loop_
_entity.id
_entity.type
_entity.pdbx_description
1 polymer ?
#
loop_
_entity_poly.entity_id
_entity_poly.type
_entity_poly.pdbx_seq_one_letter_code
_entity_poly.pdbx_strand_id
1 'polypeptide(L)'
;MKPTQYSEKVKEHFKNPKNVGEIENPDGEGTVGNPLCGDMMKMTIKVSKDGRLEDIKFKTYGCGSAIATSSIITEMAKGLTLEEALKITRKDVADELEGLPPIKMHCSNLAADALHAAIKDYLSRKERGEVGVQARVEGAFDYDVIVVGGGPAGLTAAIQTAARGLSVAVFEGKSWGGVLSTIYPNKKILNFPGLPDNTLGRDFVTNLLKQAHDLGVAMKNEFVNEVSPEKVVKTSMGEYRARAVIIATGTLPLACGIPGETDFTKGDKGVYYYVSYPEKFMGKRVLVYGNGEQALESALALENIADKITFAYKEKDLVGFDKNVKAVKRSDRIKLLPKTELVKIEGTDTVEKVVLHDLDEDEDFELVVDMVVLAVGMTPNTDIYRKLGVETDERGFIKVDRDQRTNIEGIYAVGDVTTDLQLLVVAVSQGATAAHRVSEYIQKQKGF
;
A
#
# COMPACT_ATOMS: atom_id res chain seq x y z
N MET A 1 46.53 28.56 4.37
CA MET A 1 45.52 28.45 3.29
C MET A 1 45.23 26.96 3.10
N LYS A 2 43.97 26.51 3.25
CA LYS A 2 43.61 25.11 2.95
C LYS A 2 43.78 24.87 1.43
N PRO A 3 44.33 23.74 1.00
CA PRO A 3 44.65 23.49 -0.41
C PRO A 3 43.39 23.60 -1.28
N THR A 4 43.50 24.33 -2.39
CA THR A 4 42.47 24.44 -3.44
C THR A 4 42.49 23.27 -4.42
N GLN A 5 43.43 22.33 -4.23
CA GLN A 5 43.60 21.13 -5.04
C GLN A 5 43.32 19.88 -4.19
N TYR A 6 42.85 18.81 -4.84
CA TYR A 6 42.71 17.51 -4.21
C TYR A 6 44.08 16.93 -3.85
N SER A 7 44.20 16.37 -2.65
CA SER A 7 45.38 15.60 -2.23
C SER A 7 45.58 14.38 -3.14
N GLU A 8 46.79 13.83 -3.15
CA GLU A 8 47.05 12.57 -3.87
C GLU A 8 46.20 11.43 -3.31
N LYS A 9 45.93 11.42 -2.01
CA LYS A 9 45.05 10.44 -1.36
C LYS A 9 43.60 10.54 -1.83
N VAL A 10 43.06 11.75 -2.02
CA VAL A 10 41.73 11.94 -2.64
C VAL A 10 41.72 11.41 -4.08
N LYS A 11 42.76 11.71 -4.87
CA LYS A 11 42.87 11.22 -6.25
C LYS A 11 42.97 9.69 -6.31
N GLU A 12 43.68 9.07 -5.38
CA GLU A 12 43.83 7.63 -5.30
C GLU A 12 42.51 6.94 -4.95
N HIS A 13 41.83 7.38 -3.88
CA HIS A 13 40.54 6.81 -3.49
C HIS A 13 39.42 7.08 -4.50
N PHE A 14 39.56 8.12 -5.33
CA PHE A 14 38.68 8.35 -6.47
C PHE A 14 38.96 7.40 -7.65
N LYS A 15 40.24 7.20 -8.01
CA LYS A 15 40.62 6.35 -9.15
C LYS A 15 40.50 4.86 -8.85
N ASN A 16 40.84 4.45 -7.63
CA ASN A 16 40.88 3.07 -7.17
C ASN A 16 40.10 2.93 -5.85
N PRO A 17 38.77 3.16 -5.86
CA PRO A 17 37.97 3.10 -4.65
C PRO A 17 37.99 1.69 -4.03
N LYS A 18 38.08 1.63 -2.70
CA LYS A 18 38.07 0.39 -1.92
C LYS A 18 36.64 0.07 -1.50
N ASN A 19 36.32 -1.22 -1.36
CA ASN A 19 35.04 -1.69 -0.84
C ASN A 19 33.78 -1.18 -1.60
N VAL A 20 33.91 -0.98 -2.92
CA VAL A 20 32.76 -0.65 -3.77
C VAL A 20 31.86 -1.86 -3.93
N GLY A 21 30.55 -1.63 -3.82
CA GLY A 21 29.52 -2.64 -4.05
C GLY A 21 28.53 -2.71 -2.89
N GLU A 22 27.94 -3.88 -2.73
CA GLU A 22 26.91 -4.13 -1.73
C GLU A 22 27.18 -5.50 -1.10
N ILE A 23 26.93 -5.62 0.20
CA ILE A 23 27.01 -6.89 0.91
C ILE A 23 25.67 -7.60 0.70
N GLU A 24 25.72 -8.87 0.29
CA GLU A 24 24.53 -9.71 0.19
C GLU A 24 24.03 -10.05 1.60
N ASN A 25 22.75 -9.77 1.88
CA ASN A 25 22.17 -9.89 3.23
C ASN A 25 22.96 -9.13 4.31
N PRO A 26 23.02 -7.80 4.23
CA PRO A 26 23.77 -7.00 5.18
C PRO A 26 23.09 -6.99 6.54
N ASP A 27 23.90 -6.88 7.58
CA ASP A 27 23.46 -6.81 8.97
C ASP A 27 22.88 -5.43 9.31
N GLY A 28 23.30 -4.39 8.57
CA GLY A 28 22.70 -3.06 8.59
C GLY A 28 22.95 -2.31 7.29
N GLU A 29 22.04 -1.40 6.95
CA GLU A 29 22.14 -0.53 5.77
C GLU A 29 21.75 0.91 6.08
N GLY A 30 22.44 1.85 5.45
CA GLY A 30 22.22 3.29 5.62
C GLY A 30 22.24 3.98 4.27
N THR A 31 21.17 4.73 3.96
CA THR A 31 21.10 5.54 2.75
C THR A 31 20.90 7.01 3.11
N VAL A 32 21.77 7.88 2.60
CA VAL A 32 21.75 9.33 2.85
C VAL A 32 22.01 10.11 1.57
N GLY A 33 21.53 11.34 1.51
CA GLY A 33 21.66 12.22 0.35
C GLY A 33 20.31 12.65 -0.21
N ASN A 34 20.34 13.38 -1.31
CA ASN A 34 19.13 13.88 -1.96
C ASN A 34 19.21 13.64 -3.48
N PRO A 35 18.30 12.83 -4.06
CA PRO A 35 18.31 12.52 -5.49
C PRO A 35 18.19 13.77 -6.38
N LEU A 36 17.64 14.88 -5.89
CA LEU A 36 17.55 16.15 -6.63
C LEU A 36 18.90 16.88 -6.75
N CYS A 37 19.83 16.68 -5.80
CA CYS A 37 21.14 17.31 -5.82
C CYS A 37 22.25 16.43 -6.44
N GLY A 38 21.93 15.17 -6.77
CA GLY A 38 22.81 14.23 -7.45
C GLY A 38 23.83 13.50 -6.55
N ASP A 39 23.93 13.86 -5.26
CA ASP A 39 24.76 13.16 -4.28
C ASP A 39 23.90 12.25 -3.39
N MET A 40 24.06 10.93 -3.54
CA MET A 40 23.37 9.89 -2.78
C MET A 40 24.32 8.73 -2.50
N MET A 41 24.33 8.27 -1.25
CA MET A 41 25.22 7.22 -0.79
C MET A 41 24.44 6.15 -0.02
N LYS A 42 24.63 4.89 -0.41
CA LYS A 42 24.20 3.70 0.32
C LYS A 42 25.42 2.98 0.89
N MET A 43 25.34 2.62 2.16
CA MET A 43 26.36 1.85 2.86
C MET A 43 25.74 0.62 3.48
N THR A 44 26.41 -0.52 3.35
CA THR A 44 25.99 -1.81 3.90
C THR A 44 27.09 -2.38 4.75
N ILE A 45 26.76 -2.91 5.93
CA ILE A 45 27.72 -3.45 6.90
C ILE A 45 27.41 -4.91 7.24
N LYS A 46 28.46 -5.65 7.61
CA LYS A 46 28.42 -6.96 8.26
C LYS A 46 29.07 -6.84 9.62
N VAL A 47 28.44 -7.37 10.66
CA VAL A 47 28.90 -7.25 12.04
C VAL A 47 29.23 -8.62 12.60
N SER A 48 30.46 -8.79 13.05
CA SER A 48 30.93 -10.02 13.67
C SER A 48 30.24 -10.28 15.02
N LYS A 49 30.38 -11.51 15.53
CA LYS A 49 29.80 -11.91 16.83
C LYS A 49 30.32 -11.11 18.02
N ASP A 50 31.56 -10.59 17.94
CA ASP A 50 32.18 -9.74 18.95
C ASP A 50 31.85 -8.24 18.77
N GLY A 51 30.94 -7.90 17.84
CA GLY A 51 30.43 -6.53 17.68
C GLY A 51 31.35 -5.60 16.88
N ARG A 52 32.14 -6.15 15.96
CA ARG A 52 33.03 -5.39 15.05
C ARG A 52 32.51 -5.38 13.62
N LEU A 53 32.85 -4.35 12.86
CA LEU A 53 32.55 -4.25 11.43
C LEU A 53 33.43 -5.23 10.63
N GLU A 54 32.94 -6.44 10.39
CA GLU A 54 33.64 -7.49 9.64
C GLU A 54 33.81 -7.13 8.17
N ASP A 55 32.74 -6.61 7.57
CA ASP A 55 32.77 -6.09 6.21
C ASP A 55 31.89 -4.85 6.09
N ILE A 56 32.26 -3.98 5.16
CA ILE A 56 31.58 -2.71 4.92
C ILE A 56 31.75 -2.36 3.45
N LYS A 57 30.65 -2.11 2.75
CA LYS A 57 30.67 -1.74 1.33
C LYS A 57 29.77 -0.55 1.05
N PHE A 58 30.02 0.13 -0.06
CA PHE A 58 29.21 1.28 -0.46
C PHE A 58 28.86 1.29 -1.96
N LYS A 59 27.72 1.92 -2.25
CA LYS A 59 27.35 2.44 -3.58
C LYS A 59 27.09 3.92 -3.45
N THR A 60 27.63 4.71 -4.36
CA THR A 60 27.45 6.17 -4.33
C THR A 60 27.20 6.69 -5.74
N TYR A 61 26.22 7.58 -5.86
CA TYR A 61 26.02 8.43 -7.01
C TYR A 61 26.43 9.82 -6.57
N GLY A 62 27.49 10.38 -7.14
CA GLY A 62 27.99 11.68 -6.71
C GLY A 62 29.33 12.03 -7.35
N CYS A 63 29.83 13.22 -7.02
CA CYS A 63 31.09 13.70 -7.58
C CYS A 63 32.31 12.91 -7.06
N GLY A 64 33.50 13.07 -7.67
CA GLY A 64 34.69 12.31 -7.29
C GLY A 64 35.10 12.43 -5.82
N SER A 65 34.74 13.54 -5.16
CA SER A 65 34.90 13.70 -3.70
C SER A 65 34.00 12.77 -2.90
N ALA A 66 32.76 12.54 -3.34
CA ALA A 66 31.84 11.60 -2.70
C ALA A 66 32.39 10.17 -2.74
N ILE A 67 32.89 9.74 -3.91
CA ILE A 67 33.54 8.43 -4.08
C ILE A 67 34.75 8.29 -3.16
N ALA A 68 35.63 9.30 -3.13
CA ALA A 68 36.82 9.27 -2.28
C ALA A 68 36.47 9.20 -0.79
N THR A 69 35.48 9.99 -0.34
CA THR A 69 35.02 9.97 1.05
C THR A 69 34.32 8.67 1.45
N SER A 70 33.54 8.06 0.54
CA SER A 70 32.94 6.74 0.77
C SER A 70 34.02 5.66 0.87
N SER A 71 35.00 5.71 -0.03
CA SER A 71 36.10 4.77 -0.07
C SER A 71 36.92 4.79 1.22
N ILE A 72 37.38 5.98 1.65
CA ILE A 72 38.21 6.08 2.86
C ILE A 72 37.45 5.71 4.13
N ILE A 73 36.17 6.08 4.27
CA ILE A 73 35.44 5.81 5.51
C ILE A 73 35.22 4.30 5.71
N THR A 74 35.06 3.55 4.62
CA THR A 74 34.97 2.08 4.73
C THR A 74 36.27 1.47 5.24
N GLU A 75 37.43 1.96 4.80
CA GLU A 75 38.73 1.50 5.29
C GLU A 75 38.96 1.91 6.76
N MET A 76 38.56 3.12 7.14
CA MET A 76 38.65 3.60 8.53
C MET A 76 37.79 2.78 9.48
N ALA A 77 36.57 2.39 9.06
CA ALA A 77 35.59 1.76 9.91
C ALA A 77 35.75 0.22 9.99
N LYS A 78 36.30 -0.42 8.95
CA LYS A 78 36.44 -1.88 8.91
C LYS A 78 37.33 -2.38 10.04
N GLY A 79 36.84 -3.38 10.78
CA GLY A 79 37.50 -3.97 11.95
C GLY A 79 37.29 -3.23 13.27
N LEU A 80 36.72 -2.00 13.27
CA LEU A 80 36.37 -1.28 14.49
C LEU A 80 35.12 -1.86 15.16
N THR A 81 34.99 -1.66 16.46
CA THR A 81 33.71 -1.87 17.16
C THR A 81 32.67 -0.84 16.72
N LEU A 82 31.38 -1.14 16.89
CA LEU A 82 30.31 -0.21 16.53
C LEU A 82 30.41 1.13 17.28
N GLU A 83 30.82 1.12 18.54
CA GLU A 83 31.00 2.33 19.35
C GLU A 83 32.17 3.20 18.86
N GLU A 84 33.26 2.57 18.40
CA GLU A 84 34.40 3.27 17.80
C GLU A 84 34.03 3.83 16.42
N ALA A 85 33.33 3.06 15.60
CA ALA A 85 32.88 3.48 14.29
C ALA A 85 31.88 4.65 14.35
N LEU A 86 31.01 4.69 15.37
CA LEU A 86 30.10 5.83 15.64
C LEU A 86 30.80 7.11 16.08
N LYS A 87 32.07 7.04 16.49
CA LYS A 87 32.87 8.22 16.83
C LYS A 87 33.55 8.83 15.60
N ILE A 88 33.56 8.15 14.46
CA ILE A 88 34.15 8.69 13.22
C ILE A 88 33.33 9.91 12.79
N THR A 89 33.93 11.08 12.88
CA THR A 89 33.28 12.32 12.50
C THR A 89 33.59 12.66 11.04
N ARG A 90 32.78 13.57 10.52
CA ARG A 90 32.94 14.19 9.19
C ARG A 90 34.34 14.83 9.03
N LYS A 91 34.86 15.40 10.12
CA LYS A 91 36.18 16.00 10.17
C LYS A 91 37.26 14.93 10.05
N ASP A 92 37.12 13.81 10.74
CA ASP A 92 38.09 12.70 10.68
C ASP A 92 38.19 12.14 9.27
N VAL A 93 37.06 11.97 8.56
CA VAL A 93 37.04 11.54 7.15
C VAL A 93 37.76 12.54 6.24
N ALA A 94 37.56 13.83 6.46
CA ALA A 94 38.22 14.88 5.67
C ALA A 94 39.73 14.97 5.98
N ASP A 95 40.10 14.86 7.26
CA ASP A 95 41.49 14.93 7.72
C ASP A 95 42.27 13.68 7.28
N GLU A 96 41.65 12.50 7.29
CA GLU A 96 42.24 11.26 6.78
C GLU A 96 42.56 11.34 5.28
N LEU A 97 41.77 12.11 4.51
CA LEU A 97 42.04 12.43 3.11
C LEU A 97 43.07 13.54 2.92
N GLU A 98 43.74 13.99 3.98
CA GLU A 98 44.66 15.14 4.00
C GLU A 98 43.96 16.46 3.62
N GLY A 99 42.66 16.53 3.89
CA GLY A 99 41.80 17.66 3.61
C GLY A 99 41.02 17.55 2.30
N LEU A 100 39.91 18.28 2.26
CA LEU A 100 39.09 18.48 1.07
C LEU A 100 38.98 19.98 0.77
N PRO A 101 38.83 20.38 -0.51
CA PRO A 101 38.51 21.76 -0.84
C PRO A 101 37.26 22.23 -0.07
N PRO A 102 37.23 23.48 0.46
CA PRO A 102 36.14 23.94 1.33
C PRO A 102 34.73 23.73 0.77
N ILE A 103 34.55 23.88 -0.55
CA ILE A 103 33.26 23.70 -1.23
C ILE A 103 32.81 22.23 -1.29
N LYS A 104 33.71 21.26 -1.11
CA LYS A 104 33.47 19.81 -1.17
C LYS A 104 33.45 19.14 0.20
N MET A 105 33.55 19.91 1.28
CA MET A 105 33.47 19.38 2.65
C MET A 105 32.14 18.67 2.92
N HIS A 106 31.05 19.05 2.25
CA HIS A 106 29.75 18.39 2.41
C HIS A 106 29.77 16.89 2.01
N CYS A 107 30.69 16.46 1.14
CA CYS A 107 30.82 15.04 0.76
C CYS A 107 31.29 14.18 1.94
N SER A 108 32.16 14.73 2.81
CA SER A 108 32.58 14.05 4.05
C SER A 108 31.42 13.89 5.04
N ASN A 109 30.43 14.78 4.98
CA ASN A 109 29.22 14.68 5.78
C ASN A 109 28.40 13.45 5.39
N LEU A 110 28.18 13.27 4.08
CA LEU A 110 27.41 12.15 3.55
C LEU A 110 28.04 10.80 3.90
N ALA A 111 29.37 10.69 3.86
CA ALA A 111 30.08 9.46 4.21
C ALA A 111 29.87 9.05 5.67
N ALA A 112 30.13 9.96 6.62
CA ALA A 112 29.95 9.68 8.05
C ALA A 112 28.48 9.44 8.42
N ASP A 113 27.57 10.21 7.84
CA ASP A 113 26.14 10.06 8.10
C ASP A 113 25.61 8.71 7.57
N ALA A 114 26.11 8.24 6.42
CA ALA A 114 25.76 6.92 5.86
C ALA A 114 26.23 5.77 6.75
N LEU A 115 27.46 5.85 7.28
CA LEU A 115 28.00 4.87 8.23
C LEU A 115 27.16 4.81 9.50
N HIS A 116 26.86 5.98 10.08
CA HIS A 116 26.03 6.06 11.27
C HIS A 116 24.61 5.55 11.05
N ALA A 117 24.03 5.83 9.88
CA ALA A 117 22.72 5.29 9.51
C ALA A 117 22.75 3.75 9.41
N ALA A 118 23.78 3.16 8.80
CA ALA A 118 23.93 1.71 8.70
C ALA A 118 24.12 1.03 10.07
N ILE A 119 24.89 1.64 10.97
CA ILE A 119 25.07 1.14 12.33
C ILE A 119 23.78 1.26 13.14
N LYS A 120 23.04 2.37 13.02
CA LYS A 120 21.75 2.54 13.70
C LYS A 120 20.71 1.55 13.20
N ASP A 121 20.67 1.30 11.90
CA ASP A 121 19.82 0.26 11.32
C ASP A 121 20.20 -1.11 11.88
N TYR A 122 21.49 -1.48 11.90
CA TYR A 122 21.94 -2.71 12.56
C TYR A 122 21.49 -2.81 14.03
N LEU A 123 21.69 -1.76 14.83
CA LEU A 123 21.31 -1.77 16.25
C LEU A 123 19.79 -1.91 16.42
N SER A 124 19.01 -1.20 15.60
CA SER A 124 17.55 -1.32 15.57
C SER A 124 17.10 -2.72 15.14
N ARG A 125 17.76 -3.32 14.14
CA ARG A 125 17.50 -4.70 13.69
C ARG A 125 17.88 -5.70 14.78
N LYS A 126 19.00 -5.49 15.49
CA LYS A 126 19.44 -6.32 16.62
C LYS A 126 18.48 -6.24 17.81
N GLU A 127 17.98 -5.06 18.15
CA GLU A 127 16.93 -4.87 19.16
C GLU A 127 15.62 -5.59 18.78
N ARG A 128 15.33 -5.66 17.47
CA ARG A 128 14.22 -6.45 16.90
C ARG A 128 14.54 -7.94 16.72
N GLY A 129 15.76 -8.39 17.01
CA GLY A 129 16.19 -9.78 16.87
C GLY A 129 16.51 -10.25 15.43
N GLU A 130 16.67 -9.32 14.49
CA GLU A 130 16.85 -9.59 13.05
C GLU A 130 18.32 -9.83 12.64
N VAL A 131 19.31 -9.58 13.52
CA VAL A 131 20.74 -9.73 13.19
C VAL A 131 21.44 -10.82 14.01
N GLY A 132 21.94 -11.83 13.30
CA GLY A 132 22.52 -13.04 13.84
C GLY A 132 21.95 -14.27 13.15
N VAL A 133 22.18 -14.41 11.84
CA VAL A 133 21.81 -15.65 11.12
C VAL A 133 22.83 -16.73 11.47
N GLN A 134 22.71 -17.31 12.65
CA GLN A 134 22.77 -18.76 12.72
C GLN A 134 21.42 -19.26 12.21
N ALA A 135 21.47 -20.21 11.28
CA ALA A 135 20.37 -20.96 10.67
C ALA A 135 18.98 -20.53 11.16
N ARG A 136 18.17 -19.93 10.27
CA ARG A 136 16.73 -19.69 10.49
C ARG A 136 16.17 -20.93 11.20
N VAL A 137 15.84 -20.77 12.47
CA VAL A 137 15.19 -21.84 13.23
C VAL A 137 13.88 -22.09 12.50
N GLU A 138 13.67 -23.30 11.99
CA GLU A 138 12.34 -23.73 11.58
C GLU A 138 11.38 -23.41 12.73
N GLY A 139 10.53 -22.39 12.54
CA GLY A 139 9.59 -21.92 13.57
C GLY A 139 9.76 -20.47 14.06
N ALA A 140 10.72 -19.68 13.57
CA ALA A 140 10.76 -18.23 13.85
C ALA A 140 9.71 -17.48 13.00
N PHE A 141 8.75 -16.84 13.67
CA PHE A 141 7.75 -15.98 13.03
C PHE A 141 8.31 -14.56 12.87
N ASP A 142 8.10 -13.93 11.72
CA ASP A 142 8.49 -12.53 11.46
C ASP A 142 7.59 -11.55 12.23
N TYR A 143 6.30 -11.89 12.36
CA TYR A 143 5.32 -11.13 13.12
C TYR A 143 4.41 -12.09 13.91
N ASP A 144 3.87 -11.64 15.05
CA ASP A 144 2.80 -12.38 15.72
C ASP A 144 1.56 -12.43 14.81
N VAL A 145 1.22 -11.30 14.17
CA VAL A 145 0.04 -11.19 13.30
C VAL A 145 0.38 -10.47 11.99
N ILE A 146 -0.05 -11.06 10.88
CA ILE A 146 -0.08 -10.37 9.58
C ILE A 146 -1.52 -10.03 9.22
N VAL A 147 -1.77 -8.78 8.86
CA VAL A 147 -3.04 -8.31 8.32
C VAL A 147 -2.88 -8.05 6.83
N VAL A 148 -3.75 -8.63 6.01
CA VAL A 148 -3.74 -8.43 4.55
C VAL A 148 -4.87 -7.49 4.15
N GLY A 149 -4.53 -6.24 3.85
CA GLY A 149 -5.45 -5.17 3.50
C GLY A 149 -5.38 -3.98 4.46
N GLY A 150 -5.06 -2.80 3.93
CA GLY A 150 -4.90 -1.54 4.66
C GLY A 150 -6.17 -0.69 4.76
N GLY A 151 -7.35 -1.31 4.65
CA GLY A 151 -8.64 -0.63 4.84
C GLY A 151 -9.03 -0.45 6.31
N PRO A 152 -10.18 0.17 6.62
CA PRO A 152 -10.61 0.44 7.99
C PRO A 152 -10.68 -0.81 8.89
N ALA A 153 -11.16 -1.94 8.37
CA ALA A 153 -11.22 -3.20 9.12
C ALA A 153 -9.81 -3.70 9.49
N GLY A 154 -8.90 -3.75 8.50
CA GLY A 154 -7.54 -4.22 8.69
C GLY A 154 -6.71 -3.31 9.59
N LEU A 155 -6.79 -1.99 9.38
CA LEU A 155 -6.13 -1.01 10.26
C LEU A 155 -6.66 -1.10 11.69
N THR A 156 -7.97 -1.25 11.88
CA THR A 156 -8.55 -1.44 13.23
C THR A 156 -8.02 -2.72 13.87
N ALA A 157 -8.00 -3.83 13.14
CA ALA A 157 -7.46 -5.09 13.64
C ALA A 157 -5.99 -4.94 14.03
N ALA A 158 -5.18 -4.26 13.21
CA ALA A 158 -3.77 -4.02 13.48
C ALA A 158 -3.53 -3.15 14.70
N ILE A 159 -4.23 -2.00 14.80
CA ILE A 159 -4.15 -1.08 15.95
C ILE A 159 -4.49 -1.81 17.24
N GLN A 160 -5.62 -2.53 17.25
CA GLN A 160 -6.10 -3.23 18.44
C GLN A 160 -5.17 -4.38 18.84
N THR A 161 -4.57 -5.07 17.86
CA THR A 161 -3.62 -6.16 18.10
C THR A 161 -2.29 -5.61 18.64
N ALA A 162 -1.75 -4.56 18.02
CA ALA A 162 -0.51 -3.91 18.44
C ALA A 162 -0.63 -3.27 19.84
N ALA A 163 -1.78 -2.67 20.16
CA ALA A 163 -2.06 -2.14 21.50
C ALA A 163 -2.03 -3.21 22.61
N ARG A 164 -2.09 -4.51 22.26
CA ARG A 164 -1.94 -5.65 23.17
C ARG A 164 -0.51 -6.18 23.25
N GLY A 165 0.46 -5.47 22.67
CA GLY A 165 1.89 -5.81 22.72
C GLY A 165 2.32 -6.89 21.74
N LEU A 166 1.50 -7.22 20.74
CA LEU A 166 1.85 -8.16 19.68
C LEU A 166 2.53 -7.43 18.52
N SER A 167 3.51 -8.08 17.90
CA SER A 167 4.13 -7.58 16.67
C SER A 167 3.20 -7.76 15.47
N VAL A 168 2.94 -6.68 14.73
CA VAL A 168 1.95 -6.67 13.63
C VAL A 168 2.55 -6.06 12.37
N ALA A 169 2.29 -6.70 11.23
CA ALA A 169 2.47 -6.10 9.92
C ALA A 169 1.15 -6.00 9.15
N VAL A 170 0.92 -4.88 8.48
CA VAL A 170 -0.18 -4.69 7.53
C VAL A 170 0.39 -4.60 6.13
N PHE A 171 -0.10 -5.46 5.24
CA PHE A 171 0.27 -5.47 3.83
C PHE A 171 -0.84 -4.84 2.98
N GLU A 172 -0.50 -3.78 2.26
CA GLU A 172 -1.39 -3.05 1.35
C GLU A 172 -0.75 -2.93 -0.04
N GLY A 173 -1.44 -3.47 -1.05
CA GLY A 173 -0.92 -3.56 -2.42
C GLY A 173 -1.46 -2.52 -3.41
N LYS A 174 -2.43 -1.68 -3.00
CA LYS A 174 -3.08 -0.69 -3.86
C LYS A 174 -3.11 0.70 -3.21
N SER A 175 -3.98 0.90 -2.22
CA SER A 175 -4.23 2.21 -1.64
C SER A 175 -4.65 2.09 -0.17
N TRP A 176 -3.85 2.68 0.70
CA TRP A 176 -4.13 2.76 2.13
C TRP A 176 -5.48 3.43 2.40
N GLY A 177 -6.27 2.84 3.28
CA GLY A 177 -7.64 3.26 3.61
C GLY A 177 -8.73 2.64 2.74
N GLY A 178 -8.37 1.87 1.71
CA GLY A 178 -9.32 1.14 0.87
C GLY A 178 -10.39 2.05 0.28
N VAL A 179 -11.65 1.60 0.31
CA VAL A 179 -12.83 2.28 -0.26
C VAL A 179 -12.97 3.74 0.22
N LEU A 180 -12.63 4.04 1.47
CA LEU A 180 -12.72 5.42 1.98
C LEU A 180 -11.71 6.36 1.35
N SER A 181 -10.54 5.87 0.93
CA SER A 181 -9.54 6.70 0.24
C SER A 181 -9.77 6.75 -1.27
N THR A 182 -10.29 5.67 -1.85
CA THR A 182 -10.41 5.54 -3.30
C THR A 182 -11.75 6.01 -3.83
N ILE A 183 -12.86 5.54 -3.26
CA ILE A 183 -14.22 5.80 -3.74
C ILE A 183 -14.80 7.04 -3.06
N TYR A 184 -14.62 7.14 -1.74
CA TYR A 184 -15.31 8.14 -0.92
C TYR A 184 -14.39 9.09 -0.13
N PRO A 185 -13.25 9.58 -0.66
CA PRO A 185 -12.29 10.38 0.11
C PRO A 185 -12.89 11.68 0.66
N ASN A 186 -13.82 12.28 -0.09
CA ASN A 186 -14.45 13.55 0.24
C ASN A 186 -15.91 13.40 0.71
N LYS A 187 -16.40 12.16 0.90
CA LYS A 187 -17.75 11.92 1.44
C LYS A 187 -17.71 12.08 2.95
N LYS A 188 -18.69 12.78 3.52
CA LYS A 188 -18.87 12.89 4.98
C LYS A 188 -19.33 11.55 5.55
N ILE A 189 -18.76 11.15 6.67
CA ILE A 189 -19.16 9.95 7.41
C ILE A 189 -20.23 10.35 8.43
N LEU A 190 -21.50 10.19 8.05
CA LEU A 190 -22.64 10.57 8.89
C LEU A 190 -23.19 9.41 9.74
N ASN A 191 -22.80 8.19 9.42
CA ASN A 191 -23.38 6.94 9.95
C ASN A 191 -22.42 6.20 10.91
N PHE A 192 -21.44 6.90 11.48
CA PHE A 192 -20.53 6.36 12.48
C PHE A 192 -20.67 7.15 13.78
N PRO A 193 -21.34 6.60 14.82
CA PRO A 193 -21.59 7.32 16.07
C PRO A 193 -20.31 7.80 16.74
N GLY A 194 -20.34 9.04 17.24
CA GLY A 194 -19.22 9.66 17.96
C GLY A 194 -18.16 10.32 17.07
N LEU A 195 -18.28 10.25 15.74
CA LEU A 195 -17.48 11.08 14.84
C LEU A 195 -18.08 12.49 14.71
N PRO A 196 -17.24 13.54 14.61
CA PRO A 196 -17.70 14.87 14.22
C PRO A 196 -18.43 14.87 12.86
N ASP A 197 -19.51 15.63 12.74
CA ASP A 197 -20.40 15.68 11.56
C ASP A 197 -19.71 16.08 10.24
N ASN A 198 -18.52 16.68 10.32
CA ASN A 198 -17.73 17.11 9.16
C ASN A 198 -16.58 16.14 8.80
N THR A 199 -16.48 14.98 9.47
CA THR A 199 -15.41 14.00 9.21
C THR A 199 -15.54 13.43 7.80
N LEU A 200 -14.51 13.60 6.98
CA LEU A 200 -14.43 13.01 5.65
C LEU A 200 -13.81 11.61 5.68
N GLY A 201 -14.07 10.80 4.66
CA GLY A 201 -13.45 9.48 4.48
C GLY A 201 -11.92 9.52 4.63
N ARG A 202 -11.26 10.48 3.98
CA ARG A 202 -9.81 10.68 4.06
C ARG A 202 -9.31 11.06 5.45
N ASP A 203 -10.09 11.82 6.23
CA ASP A 203 -9.70 12.28 7.57
C ASP A 203 -9.70 11.08 8.52
N PHE A 204 -10.74 10.25 8.42
CA PHE A 204 -10.86 9.01 9.19
C PHE A 204 -9.69 8.06 8.91
N VAL A 205 -9.36 7.83 7.63
CA VAL A 205 -8.23 6.99 7.24
C VAL A 205 -6.91 7.55 7.76
N THR A 206 -6.67 8.85 7.60
CA THR A 206 -5.43 9.50 8.06
C THR A 206 -5.22 9.28 9.56
N ASN A 207 -6.28 9.37 10.36
CA ASN A 207 -6.23 9.12 11.79
C ASN A 207 -5.92 7.64 12.11
N LEU A 208 -6.49 6.68 11.38
CA LEU A 208 -6.17 5.26 11.56
C LEU A 208 -4.71 4.95 11.21
N LEU A 209 -4.21 5.47 10.08
CA LEU A 209 -2.82 5.28 9.68
C LEU A 209 -1.85 5.86 10.73
N LYS A 210 -2.16 7.05 11.26
CA LYS A 210 -1.39 7.65 12.35
C LYS A 210 -1.38 6.78 13.59
N GLN A 211 -2.54 6.26 14.03
CA GLN A 211 -2.61 5.38 15.20
C GLN A 211 -1.81 4.09 15.01
N ALA A 212 -1.90 3.46 13.84
CA ALA A 212 -1.12 2.26 13.53
C ALA A 212 0.38 2.54 13.57
N HIS A 213 0.82 3.65 12.97
CA HIS A 213 2.21 4.09 12.99
C HIS A 213 2.70 4.37 14.42
N ASP A 214 1.93 5.10 15.23
CA ASP A 214 2.30 5.46 16.60
C ASP A 214 2.42 4.22 17.52
N LEU A 215 1.75 3.12 17.17
CA LEU A 215 1.83 1.82 17.86
C LEU A 215 2.93 0.90 17.29
N GLY A 216 3.72 1.36 16.32
CA GLY A 216 4.81 0.57 15.74
C GLY A 216 4.35 -0.56 14.80
N VAL A 217 3.14 -0.47 14.25
CA VAL A 217 2.68 -1.42 13.22
C VAL A 217 3.57 -1.30 11.98
N ALA A 218 4.09 -2.42 11.49
CA ALA A 218 4.88 -2.44 10.27
C ALA A 218 3.97 -2.26 9.04
N MET A 219 4.07 -1.11 8.40
CA MET A 219 3.28 -0.74 7.23
C MET A 219 4.01 -1.15 5.95
N LYS A 220 3.52 -2.18 5.23
CA LYS A 220 4.17 -2.77 4.06
C LYS A 220 3.40 -2.46 2.79
N ASN A 221 4.01 -1.68 1.89
CA ASN A 221 3.49 -1.38 0.55
C ASN A 221 3.78 -2.53 -0.42
N GLU A 222 3.16 -3.68 -0.19
CA GLU A 222 3.42 -4.89 -0.96
C GLU A 222 2.12 -5.62 -1.29
N PHE A 223 2.03 -6.15 -2.50
CA PHE A 223 0.87 -6.93 -2.92
C PHE A 223 1.02 -8.37 -2.43
N VAL A 224 0.03 -8.88 -1.69
CA VAL A 224 0.01 -10.28 -1.23
C VAL A 224 -0.49 -11.18 -2.35
N ASN A 225 0.35 -12.13 -2.77
CA ASN A 225 0.09 -13.06 -3.86
C ASN A 225 -0.49 -14.39 -3.36
N GLU A 226 -0.05 -14.84 -2.18
CA GLU A 226 -0.39 -16.16 -1.65
C GLU A 226 -0.33 -16.15 -0.12
N VAL A 227 -1.23 -16.92 0.49
CA VAL A 227 -1.19 -17.25 1.93
C VAL A 227 -1.27 -18.77 2.03
N SER A 228 -0.42 -19.39 2.85
CA SER A 228 -0.42 -20.84 3.09
C SER A 228 -1.13 -21.24 4.40
N PRO A 229 -1.51 -22.52 4.58
CA PRO A 229 -2.09 -23.02 5.85
C PRO A 229 -1.18 -22.83 7.06
N GLU A 230 0.14 -22.81 6.84
CA GLU A 230 1.19 -22.54 7.83
C GLU A 230 1.40 -21.05 8.07
N LYS A 231 0.50 -20.18 7.57
CA LYS A 231 0.53 -18.73 7.75
C LYS A 231 1.79 -18.08 7.18
N VAL A 232 2.29 -18.66 6.08
CA VAL A 232 3.30 -18.05 5.22
C VAL A 232 2.59 -17.12 4.25
N VAL A 233 2.97 -15.84 4.23
CA VAL A 233 2.43 -14.80 3.36
C VAL A 233 3.49 -14.44 2.33
N LYS A 234 3.25 -14.77 1.06
CA LYS A 234 4.12 -14.40 -0.06
C LYS A 234 3.62 -13.14 -0.72
N THR A 235 4.52 -12.18 -0.92
CA THR A 235 4.22 -10.86 -1.46
C THR A 235 4.95 -10.63 -2.78
N SER A 236 4.78 -9.45 -3.36
CA SER A 236 5.58 -8.96 -4.49
C SER A 236 7.05 -8.70 -4.16
N MET A 237 7.42 -8.64 -2.88
CA MET A 237 8.78 -8.27 -2.43
C MET A 237 9.46 -9.34 -1.57
N GLY A 238 8.72 -10.29 -1.00
CA GLY A 238 9.30 -11.29 -0.11
C GLY A 238 8.29 -12.30 0.44
N GLU A 239 8.75 -13.05 1.43
CA GLU A 239 7.97 -14.06 2.14
C GLU A 239 8.07 -13.78 3.65
N TYR A 240 6.93 -13.85 4.34
CA TYR A 240 6.82 -13.56 5.77
C TYR A 240 6.00 -14.65 6.47
N ARG A 241 6.35 -14.97 7.71
CA ARG A 241 5.68 -15.95 8.56
C ARG A 241 4.99 -15.27 9.73
N ALA A 242 3.76 -15.65 10.01
CA ALA A 242 3.02 -15.17 11.18
C ALA A 242 2.41 -16.30 11.99
N ARG A 243 2.09 -16.03 13.27
CA ARG A 243 1.32 -16.99 14.08
C ARG A 243 -0.14 -17.01 13.67
N ALA A 244 -0.67 -15.86 13.25
CA ALA A 244 -2.02 -15.70 12.72
C ALA A 244 -2.06 -14.73 11.54
N VAL A 245 -3.04 -14.92 10.65
CA VAL A 245 -3.31 -14.04 9.52
C VAL A 245 -4.75 -13.50 9.62
N ILE A 246 -4.92 -12.20 9.40
CA ILE A 246 -6.23 -11.56 9.29
C ILE A 246 -6.42 -11.08 7.85
N ILE A 247 -7.41 -11.65 7.16
CA ILE A 247 -7.80 -11.27 5.80
C ILE A 247 -8.73 -10.06 5.89
N ALA A 248 -8.30 -8.93 5.35
CA ALA A 248 -9.04 -7.65 5.36
C ALA A 248 -9.05 -7.01 3.96
N THR A 249 -9.10 -7.83 2.91
CA THR A 249 -8.96 -7.42 1.51
C THR A 249 -10.17 -6.73 0.91
N GLY A 250 -11.27 -6.65 1.67
CA GLY A 250 -12.50 -5.97 1.28
C GLY A 250 -13.08 -6.48 -0.03
N THR A 251 -13.60 -5.55 -0.82
CA THR A 251 -14.22 -5.80 -2.12
C THR A 251 -13.54 -4.99 -3.22
N LEU A 252 -13.75 -5.42 -4.46
CA LEU A 252 -13.29 -4.80 -5.68
C LEU A 252 -14.49 -4.53 -6.59
N PRO A 253 -14.39 -3.57 -7.52
CA PRO A 253 -15.46 -3.40 -8.50
C PRO A 253 -15.66 -4.70 -9.28
N LEU A 254 -16.91 -5.07 -9.48
CA LEU A 254 -17.29 -6.20 -10.32
C LEU A 254 -17.02 -5.84 -11.78
N ALA A 255 -16.21 -6.65 -12.45
CA ALA A 255 -15.93 -6.45 -13.87
C ALA A 255 -17.20 -6.74 -14.69
N CYS A 256 -17.44 -5.94 -15.74
CA CYS A 256 -18.51 -6.21 -16.69
C CYS A 256 -18.16 -7.40 -17.60
N GLY A 257 -16.87 -7.65 -17.83
CA GLY A 257 -16.38 -8.74 -18.67
C GLY A 257 -16.50 -8.46 -20.17
N ILE A 258 -16.48 -7.18 -20.55
CA ILE A 258 -16.74 -6.73 -21.92
C ILE A 258 -15.46 -6.26 -22.64
N PRO A 259 -15.39 -6.35 -23.98
CA PRO A 259 -14.30 -5.75 -24.74
C PRO A 259 -14.16 -4.25 -24.47
N GLY A 260 -12.92 -3.77 -24.32
CA GLY A 260 -12.62 -2.36 -24.06
C GLY A 260 -12.73 -1.91 -22.61
N GLU A 261 -13.24 -2.75 -21.70
CA GLU A 261 -13.41 -2.38 -20.29
C GLU A 261 -12.09 -1.92 -19.65
N THR A 262 -11.01 -2.70 -19.80
CA THR A 262 -9.75 -2.45 -19.11
C THR A 262 -8.82 -1.52 -19.88
N ASP A 263 -9.04 -1.33 -21.18
CA ASP A 263 -8.17 -0.60 -22.11
C ASP A 263 -8.02 0.89 -21.73
N PHE A 264 -9.06 1.45 -21.09
CA PHE A 264 -9.15 2.88 -20.77
C PHE A 264 -9.18 3.18 -19.25
N THR A 265 -8.83 2.20 -18.41
CA THR A 265 -8.88 2.33 -16.93
C THR A 265 -7.65 3.04 -16.33
N LYS A 266 -6.57 3.15 -17.10
CA LYS A 266 -5.30 3.75 -16.65
C LYS A 266 -5.09 5.11 -17.28
N GLY A 267 -4.47 6.03 -16.53
CA GLY A 267 -4.05 7.33 -17.07
C GLY A 267 -5.20 8.26 -17.47
N ASP A 268 -6.36 8.16 -16.79
CA ASP A 268 -7.54 9.00 -17.07
C ASP A 268 -8.05 8.91 -18.53
N LYS A 269 -8.00 7.70 -19.10
CA LYS A 269 -8.41 7.45 -20.50
C LYS A 269 -9.92 7.29 -20.73
N GLY A 270 -10.74 7.35 -19.66
CA GLY A 270 -12.19 7.49 -19.79
C GLY A 270 -13.03 6.36 -19.20
N VAL A 271 -12.46 5.26 -18.71
CA VAL A 271 -13.24 4.24 -17.95
C VAL A 271 -12.96 4.36 -16.46
N TYR A 272 -14.04 4.50 -15.69
CA TYR A 272 -14.03 4.65 -14.25
C TYR A 272 -15.00 3.65 -13.62
N TYR A 273 -14.67 3.14 -12.44
CA TYR A 273 -15.63 2.35 -11.64
C TYR A 273 -16.37 3.21 -10.62
N TYR A 274 -15.87 4.42 -10.35
CA TYR A 274 -16.38 5.33 -9.32
C TYR A 274 -16.18 6.79 -9.71
N VAL A 275 -17.03 7.66 -9.18
CA VAL A 275 -16.91 9.12 -9.32
C VAL A 275 -16.27 9.71 -8.06
N SER A 276 -14.95 9.53 -7.90
CA SER A 276 -14.20 10.06 -6.74
C SER A 276 -13.91 11.56 -6.84
N TYR A 277 -13.73 12.04 -8.08
CA TYR A 277 -13.37 13.41 -8.44
C TYR A 277 -14.32 13.89 -9.54
N PRO A 278 -15.54 14.33 -9.18
CA PRO A 278 -16.56 14.72 -10.15
C PRO A 278 -16.10 15.79 -11.15
N GLU A 279 -15.19 16.69 -10.75
CA GLU A 279 -14.64 17.75 -11.58
C GLU A 279 -13.95 17.26 -12.86
N LYS A 280 -13.47 16.01 -12.89
CA LYS A 280 -12.87 15.40 -14.10
C LYS A 280 -13.86 15.24 -15.24
N PHE A 281 -15.15 15.16 -14.92
CA PHE A 281 -16.23 14.95 -15.88
C PHE A 281 -16.80 16.27 -16.42
N MET A 282 -16.22 17.42 -16.04
CA MET A 282 -16.71 18.73 -16.45
C MET A 282 -16.74 18.87 -17.97
N GLY A 283 -17.92 19.18 -18.51
CA GLY A 283 -18.11 19.34 -19.96
C GLY A 283 -17.99 18.04 -20.77
N LYS A 284 -18.07 16.87 -20.13
CA LYS A 284 -17.99 15.56 -20.79
C LYS A 284 -19.36 14.94 -20.98
N ARG A 285 -19.50 14.11 -22.02
CA ARG A 285 -20.62 13.19 -22.23
C ARG A 285 -20.30 11.89 -21.54
N VAL A 286 -21.12 11.51 -20.57
CA VAL A 286 -20.82 10.40 -19.66
C VAL A 286 -21.88 9.33 -19.78
N LEU A 287 -21.45 8.08 -19.95
CA LEU A 287 -22.29 6.91 -19.67
C LEU A 287 -22.11 6.52 -18.20
N VAL A 288 -23.19 6.37 -17.45
CA VAL A 288 -23.22 5.65 -16.17
C VAL A 288 -23.92 4.32 -16.42
N TYR A 289 -23.29 3.20 -16.08
CA TYR A 289 -23.81 1.85 -16.31
C TYR A 289 -23.95 1.06 -15.01
N GLY A 290 -25.14 0.47 -14.79
CA GLY A 290 -25.49 -0.33 -13.61
C GLY A 290 -26.75 0.21 -12.93
N ASN A 291 -27.54 -0.63 -12.24
CA ASN A 291 -28.87 -0.24 -11.74
C ASN A 291 -28.94 0.11 -10.24
N GLY A 292 -27.82 -0.01 -9.52
CA GLY A 292 -27.77 0.04 -8.07
C GLY A 292 -27.55 1.44 -7.48
N GLU A 293 -27.51 1.50 -6.14
CA GLU A 293 -27.28 2.73 -5.38
C GLU A 293 -26.00 3.48 -5.79
N GLN A 294 -24.92 2.76 -6.06
CA GLN A 294 -23.66 3.37 -6.51
C GLN A 294 -23.80 4.07 -7.86
N ALA A 295 -24.57 3.51 -8.79
CA ALA A 295 -24.83 4.12 -10.08
C ALA A 295 -25.72 5.37 -9.94
N LEU A 296 -26.73 5.30 -9.06
CA LEU A 296 -27.56 6.45 -8.70
C LEU A 296 -26.74 7.59 -8.10
N GLU A 297 -25.90 7.32 -7.10
CA GLU A 297 -25.02 8.31 -6.49
C GLU A 297 -24.05 8.91 -7.53
N SER A 298 -23.48 8.08 -8.40
CA SER A 298 -22.56 8.53 -9.45
C SER A 298 -23.23 9.47 -10.44
N ALA A 299 -24.43 9.13 -10.93
CA ALA A 299 -25.16 9.97 -11.86
C ALA A 299 -25.56 11.31 -11.22
N LEU A 300 -26.04 11.30 -9.97
CA LEU A 300 -26.41 12.52 -9.25
C LEU A 300 -25.19 13.40 -8.92
N ALA A 301 -24.03 12.81 -8.62
CA ALA A 301 -22.80 13.56 -8.40
C ALA A 301 -22.34 14.32 -9.64
N LEU A 302 -22.68 13.82 -10.83
CA LEU A 302 -22.29 14.40 -12.11
C LEU A 302 -23.34 15.34 -12.72
N GLU A 303 -24.57 15.37 -12.18
CA GLU A 303 -25.74 16.05 -12.76
C GLU A 303 -25.48 17.52 -13.14
N ASN A 304 -24.72 18.23 -12.32
CA ASN A 304 -24.40 19.65 -12.49
C ASN A 304 -22.96 19.89 -12.97
N ILE A 305 -22.27 18.87 -13.46
CA ILE A 305 -20.86 18.92 -13.84
C ILE A 305 -20.66 18.42 -15.27
N ALA A 306 -21.19 17.24 -15.59
CA ALA A 306 -21.14 16.68 -16.94
C ALA A 306 -22.03 17.49 -17.89
N ASP A 307 -21.67 17.52 -19.17
CA ASP A 307 -22.49 18.16 -20.21
C ASP A 307 -23.77 17.35 -20.48
N LYS A 308 -23.61 16.03 -20.53
CA LYS A 308 -24.70 15.09 -20.77
C LYS A 308 -24.44 13.79 -20.03
N ILE A 309 -25.48 13.25 -19.40
CA ILE A 309 -25.44 11.95 -18.72
C ILE A 309 -26.43 11.02 -19.39
N THR A 310 -25.94 9.89 -19.89
CA THR A 310 -26.76 8.74 -20.24
C THR A 310 -26.59 7.70 -19.14
N PHE A 311 -27.69 7.19 -18.61
CA PHE A 311 -27.71 6.19 -17.54
C PHE A 311 -28.38 4.94 -18.10
N ALA A 312 -27.57 3.91 -18.39
CA ALA A 312 -28.05 2.64 -18.92
C ALA A 312 -27.98 1.51 -17.88
N TYR A 313 -28.93 0.59 -17.97
CA TYR A 313 -28.98 -0.59 -17.11
C TYR A 313 -29.80 -1.70 -17.77
N LYS A 314 -29.37 -2.96 -17.60
CA LYS A 314 -30.02 -4.13 -18.22
C LYS A 314 -31.35 -4.50 -17.57
N GLU A 315 -31.54 -4.13 -16.31
CA GLU A 315 -32.76 -4.42 -15.58
C GLU A 315 -33.92 -3.52 -16.01
N LYS A 316 -35.14 -3.90 -15.60
CA LYS A 316 -36.33 -3.07 -15.80
C LYS A 316 -36.33 -1.84 -14.87
N ASP A 317 -35.86 -2.03 -13.64
CA ASP A 317 -36.01 -1.05 -12.57
C ASP A 317 -34.65 -0.73 -11.90
N LEU A 318 -34.52 0.52 -11.48
CA LEU A 318 -33.43 0.98 -10.63
C LEU A 318 -33.66 0.53 -9.19
N VAL A 319 -32.59 0.15 -8.50
CA VAL A 319 -32.61 -0.32 -7.11
C VAL A 319 -31.72 0.58 -6.25
N GLY A 320 -32.28 1.15 -5.20
CA GLY A 320 -31.55 2.03 -4.30
C GLY A 320 -32.49 2.79 -3.36
N PHE A 321 -31.96 3.79 -2.66
CA PHE A 321 -32.75 4.64 -1.81
C PHE A 321 -33.79 5.41 -2.64
N ASP A 322 -35.05 5.36 -2.19
CA ASP A 322 -36.19 6.04 -2.80
C ASP A 322 -35.90 7.48 -3.22
N LYS A 323 -35.18 8.22 -2.38
CA LYS A 323 -34.79 9.60 -2.63
C LYS A 323 -33.95 9.71 -3.91
N ASN A 324 -32.97 8.84 -4.08
CA ASN A 324 -32.00 8.90 -5.18
C ASN A 324 -32.64 8.40 -6.48
N VAL A 325 -33.44 7.32 -6.42
CA VAL A 325 -34.24 6.86 -7.56
C VAL A 325 -35.18 7.97 -8.05
N LYS A 326 -35.89 8.65 -7.14
CA LYS A 326 -36.78 9.77 -7.49
C LYS A 326 -36.02 10.97 -8.04
N ALA A 327 -34.84 11.28 -7.52
CA ALA A 327 -34.00 12.37 -8.00
C ALA A 327 -33.54 12.12 -9.44
N VAL A 328 -32.99 10.93 -9.71
CA VAL A 328 -32.55 10.54 -11.06
C VAL A 328 -33.71 10.58 -12.06
N LYS A 329 -34.88 10.02 -11.72
CA LYS A 329 -36.06 10.01 -12.61
C LYS A 329 -36.65 11.40 -12.89
N ARG A 330 -36.37 12.39 -12.05
CA ARG A 330 -36.86 13.78 -12.21
C ARG A 330 -35.85 14.70 -12.89
N SER A 331 -34.63 14.24 -13.12
CA SER A 331 -33.57 15.05 -13.70
C SER A 331 -33.77 15.21 -15.20
N ASP A 332 -33.77 16.45 -15.69
CA ASP A 332 -33.75 16.74 -17.13
C ASP A 332 -32.35 16.57 -17.75
N ARG A 333 -31.31 16.34 -16.93
CA ARG A 333 -29.91 16.17 -17.35
C ARG A 333 -29.51 14.70 -17.54
N ILE A 334 -30.28 13.78 -16.96
CA ILE A 334 -29.98 12.34 -16.98
C ILE A 334 -30.96 11.63 -17.93
N LYS A 335 -30.46 11.13 -19.06
CA LYS A 335 -31.23 10.29 -19.97
C LYS A 335 -31.16 8.83 -19.51
N LEU A 336 -32.30 8.26 -19.09
CA LEU A 336 -32.40 6.85 -18.75
C LEU A 336 -32.52 5.96 -19.98
N LEU A 337 -31.81 4.83 -19.98
CA LEU A 337 -31.90 3.73 -20.94
C LEU A 337 -32.09 2.40 -20.17
N PRO A 338 -33.33 2.08 -19.75
CA PRO A 338 -33.64 0.79 -19.13
C PRO A 338 -33.50 -0.34 -20.15
N LYS A 339 -33.32 -1.58 -19.66
CA LYS A 339 -33.19 -2.77 -20.51
C LYS A 339 -32.15 -2.60 -21.62
N THR A 340 -31.05 -1.96 -21.29
CA THR A 340 -29.94 -1.73 -22.21
C THR A 340 -28.69 -2.36 -21.66
N GLU A 341 -28.06 -3.25 -22.43
CA GLU A 341 -26.81 -3.91 -22.08
C GLU A 341 -25.63 -3.18 -22.71
N LEU A 342 -24.53 -3.03 -21.95
CA LEU A 342 -23.27 -2.52 -22.47
C LEU A 342 -22.47 -3.66 -23.11
N VAL A 343 -22.25 -3.59 -24.42
CA VAL A 343 -21.61 -4.66 -25.19
C VAL A 343 -20.09 -4.48 -25.26
N LYS A 344 -19.62 -3.26 -25.55
CA LYS A 344 -18.19 -2.94 -25.61
C LYS A 344 -17.93 -1.44 -25.49
N ILE A 345 -16.71 -1.09 -25.13
CA ILE A 345 -16.18 0.28 -25.06
C ILE A 345 -15.13 0.45 -26.15
N GLU A 346 -15.18 1.54 -26.92
CA GLU A 346 -14.28 1.76 -28.06
C GLU A 346 -13.66 3.16 -28.04
N GLY A 347 -12.43 3.22 -28.56
CA GLY A 347 -11.62 4.43 -28.63
C GLY A 347 -10.20 4.11 -29.11
N THR A 348 -9.46 5.14 -29.49
CA THR A 348 -8.06 4.98 -29.94
C THR A 348 -7.07 5.10 -28.78
N ASP A 349 -7.04 6.27 -28.13
CA ASP A 349 -6.23 6.53 -26.94
C ASP A 349 -7.10 6.74 -25.68
N THR A 350 -8.27 7.33 -25.87
CA THR A 350 -9.31 7.54 -24.87
C THR A 350 -10.64 6.99 -25.36
N VAL A 351 -11.61 6.82 -24.46
CA VAL A 351 -12.99 6.48 -24.84
C VAL A 351 -13.53 7.51 -25.83
N GLU A 352 -14.12 7.02 -26.92
CA GLU A 352 -14.80 7.84 -27.94
C GLU A 352 -16.27 7.46 -28.09
N LYS A 353 -16.59 6.17 -27.88
CA LYS A 353 -17.95 5.64 -27.96
C LYS A 353 -18.11 4.32 -27.21
N VAL A 354 -19.36 3.92 -27.04
CA VAL A 354 -19.74 2.60 -26.56
C VAL A 354 -20.74 1.97 -27.53
N VAL A 355 -20.79 0.65 -27.53
CA VAL A 355 -21.87 -0.11 -28.19
C VAL A 355 -22.79 -0.65 -27.11
N LEU A 356 -24.07 -0.37 -27.27
CA LEU A 356 -25.15 -0.76 -26.39
C LEU A 356 -26.11 -1.66 -27.17
N HIS A 357 -26.74 -2.61 -26.47
CA HIS A 357 -27.76 -3.48 -27.02
C HIS A 357 -29.10 -3.19 -26.31
N ASP A 358 -30.12 -2.82 -27.08
CA ASP A 358 -31.48 -2.64 -26.58
C ASP A 358 -32.18 -4.00 -26.50
N LEU A 359 -32.58 -4.42 -25.30
CA LEU A 359 -33.20 -5.74 -25.08
C LEU A 359 -34.69 -5.77 -25.47
N ASP A 360 -35.34 -4.62 -25.65
CA ASP A 360 -36.72 -4.56 -26.13
C ASP A 360 -36.78 -4.58 -27.66
N GLU A 361 -35.83 -3.91 -28.33
CA GLU A 361 -35.76 -3.84 -29.79
C GLU A 361 -34.85 -4.91 -30.42
N ASP A 362 -34.05 -5.61 -29.61
CA ASP A 362 -33.07 -6.63 -30.02
C ASP A 362 -32.07 -6.09 -31.07
N GLU A 363 -31.59 -4.86 -30.84
CA GLU A 363 -30.67 -4.17 -31.76
C GLU A 363 -29.48 -3.50 -31.04
N ASP A 364 -28.34 -3.51 -31.73
CA ASP A 364 -27.13 -2.82 -31.30
C ASP A 364 -27.11 -1.38 -31.84
N PHE A 365 -26.72 -0.44 -31.00
CA PHE A 365 -26.51 0.95 -31.39
C PHE A 365 -25.27 1.56 -30.75
N GLU A 366 -24.69 2.55 -31.44
CA GLU A 366 -23.53 3.27 -30.96
C GLU A 366 -23.94 4.53 -30.19
N LEU A 367 -23.30 4.77 -29.04
CA LEU A 367 -23.44 6.00 -28.29
C LEU A 367 -22.08 6.67 -28.14
N VAL A 368 -21.95 7.87 -28.69
CA VAL A 368 -20.72 8.67 -28.55
C VAL A 368 -20.65 9.25 -27.14
N VAL A 369 -19.59 8.89 -26.42
CA VAL A 369 -19.32 9.32 -25.04
C VAL A 369 -17.83 9.58 -24.86
N ASP A 370 -17.50 10.46 -23.92
CA ASP A 370 -16.11 10.78 -23.60
C ASP A 370 -15.63 9.97 -22.38
N MET A 371 -16.56 9.53 -21.52
CA MET A 371 -16.27 8.78 -20.29
C MET A 371 -17.37 7.78 -19.97
N VAL A 372 -17.00 6.67 -19.32
CA VAL A 372 -17.88 5.61 -18.84
C VAL A 372 -17.62 5.37 -17.35
N VAL A 373 -18.70 5.33 -16.57
CA VAL A 373 -18.71 4.93 -15.17
C VAL A 373 -19.40 3.58 -15.04
N LEU A 374 -18.62 2.53 -14.76
CA LEU A 374 -19.09 1.15 -14.55
C LEU A 374 -19.40 0.92 -13.08
N ALA A 375 -20.66 1.12 -12.70
CA ALA A 375 -21.16 0.99 -11.33
C ALA A 375 -22.09 -0.24 -11.19
N VAL A 376 -21.60 -1.41 -11.63
CA VAL A 376 -22.36 -2.67 -11.67
C VAL A 376 -22.32 -3.49 -10.39
N GLY A 377 -21.63 -2.98 -9.36
CA GLY A 377 -21.52 -3.61 -8.05
C GLY A 377 -20.10 -3.97 -7.65
N MET A 378 -20.00 -4.66 -6.53
CA MET A 378 -18.73 -5.00 -5.88
C MET A 378 -18.66 -6.52 -5.66
N THR A 379 -17.47 -7.10 -5.80
CA THR A 379 -17.19 -8.51 -5.53
C THR A 379 -16.14 -8.64 -4.42
N PRO A 380 -16.29 -9.58 -3.48
CA PRO A 380 -15.30 -9.80 -2.42
C PRO A 380 -13.98 -10.32 -2.98
N ASN A 381 -12.87 -9.77 -2.48
CA ASN A 381 -11.52 -10.10 -2.97
C ASN A 381 -11.01 -11.39 -2.32
N THR A 382 -11.47 -12.55 -2.83
CA THR A 382 -11.28 -13.87 -2.20
C THR A 382 -10.47 -14.89 -2.98
N ASP A 383 -10.03 -14.58 -4.21
CA ASP A 383 -9.45 -15.55 -5.14
C ASP A 383 -8.27 -16.34 -4.56
N ILE A 384 -7.30 -15.65 -3.93
CA ILE A 384 -6.12 -16.31 -3.37
C ILE A 384 -6.45 -17.14 -2.12
N TYR A 385 -7.50 -16.75 -1.38
CA TYR A 385 -7.92 -17.43 -0.15
C TYR A 385 -8.79 -18.65 -0.43
N ARG A 386 -9.58 -18.61 -1.50
CA ARG A 386 -10.29 -19.78 -2.02
C ARG A 386 -9.32 -20.87 -2.46
N LYS A 387 -8.20 -20.51 -3.10
CA LYS A 387 -7.12 -21.46 -3.44
C LYS A 387 -6.46 -22.07 -2.21
N LEU A 388 -6.38 -21.32 -1.11
CA LEU A 388 -5.93 -21.79 0.20
C LEU A 388 -6.96 -22.74 0.87
N GLY A 389 -8.21 -22.78 0.42
CA GLY A 389 -9.28 -23.60 0.99
C GLY A 389 -10.14 -22.88 2.01
N VAL A 390 -10.08 -21.54 2.07
CA VAL A 390 -11.02 -20.74 2.87
C VAL A 390 -12.41 -20.85 2.27
N GLU A 391 -13.39 -21.21 3.10
CA GLU A 391 -14.78 -21.35 2.67
C GLU A 391 -15.43 -19.99 2.42
N THR A 392 -16.24 -19.94 1.36
CA THR A 392 -17.05 -18.78 0.99
C THR A 392 -18.51 -19.16 0.86
N ASP A 393 -19.41 -18.19 0.95
CA ASP A 393 -20.80 -18.36 0.52
C ASP A 393 -20.93 -18.40 -1.02
N GLU A 394 -22.16 -18.54 -1.50
CA GLU A 394 -22.49 -18.58 -2.94
C GLU A 394 -22.14 -17.27 -3.67
N ARG A 395 -22.09 -16.15 -2.94
CA ARG A 395 -21.75 -14.82 -3.46
C ARG A 395 -20.25 -14.52 -3.37
N GLY A 396 -19.48 -15.42 -2.75
CA GLY A 396 -18.03 -15.34 -2.63
C GLY A 396 -17.50 -14.65 -1.39
N PHE A 397 -18.34 -14.28 -0.43
CA PHE A 397 -17.90 -13.72 0.84
C PHE A 397 -17.32 -14.82 1.73
N ILE A 398 -16.21 -14.53 2.42
CA ILE A 398 -15.59 -15.48 3.35
C ILE A 398 -16.54 -15.78 4.50
N LYS A 399 -16.81 -17.07 4.73
CA LYS A 399 -17.58 -17.51 5.88
C LYS A 399 -16.74 -17.37 7.14
N VAL A 400 -17.28 -16.65 8.11
CA VAL A 400 -16.68 -16.51 9.43
C VAL A 400 -17.68 -16.82 10.54
N ASP A 401 -17.19 -17.28 11.69
CA ASP A 401 -18.01 -17.36 12.89
C ASP A 401 -18.18 -15.99 13.58
N ARG A 402 -18.90 -15.95 14.70
CA ARG A 402 -19.10 -14.71 15.49
C ARG A 402 -17.79 -14.09 15.98
N ASP A 403 -16.73 -14.88 16.08
CA ASP A 403 -15.41 -14.53 16.57
C ASP A 403 -14.44 -14.20 15.41
N GLN A 404 -14.98 -14.06 14.18
CA GLN A 404 -14.27 -13.72 12.95
C GLN A 404 -13.26 -14.78 12.47
N ARG A 405 -13.41 -16.03 12.94
CA ARG A 405 -12.59 -17.16 12.53
C ARG A 405 -13.08 -17.72 11.20
N THR A 406 -12.16 -18.04 10.30
CA THR A 406 -12.45 -18.85 9.11
C THR A 406 -12.49 -20.34 9.46
N ASN A 407 -12.71 -21.20 8.46
CA ASN A 407 -12.57 -22.65 8.62
C ASN A 407 -11.10 -23.11 8.83
N ILE A 408 -10.11 -22.25 8.58
CA ILE A 408 -8.69 -22.57 8.75
C ILE A 408 -8.20 -21.98 10.08
N GLU A 409 -7.69 -22.85 10.96
CA GLU A 409 -7.20 -22.45 12.28
C GLU A 409 -6.06 -21.42 12.17
N GLY A 410 -6.17 -20.32 12.94
CA GLY A 410 -5.20 -19.21 12.93
C GLY A 410 -5.39 -18.24 11.77
N ILE A 411 -6.43 -18.44 10.93
CA ILE A 411 -6.80 -17.50 9.86
C ILE A 411 -8.18 -16.91 10.16
N TYR A 412 -8.23 -15.59 10.15
CA TYR A 412 -9.40 -14.76 10.44
C TYR A 412 -9.73 -13.92 9.21
N ALA A 413 -10.97 -13.43 9.11
CA ALA A 413 -11.35 -12.49 8.06
C ALA A 413 -12.29 -11.41 8.61
N VAL A 414 -12.15 -10.18 8.12
CA VAL A 414 -12.89 -8.99 8.61
C VAL A 414 -13.21 -8.01 7.50
N GLY A 415 -14.28 -7.24 7.71
CA GLY A 415 -14.75 -6.22 6.78
C GLY A 415 -15.51 -6.80 5.60
N ASP A 416 -15.62 -6.01 4.54
CA ASP A 416 -16.46 -6.25 3.37
C ASP A 416 -16.15 -7.56 2.63
N VAL A 417 -15.01 -8.21 2.90
CA VAL A 417 -14.70 -9.54 2.35
C VAL A 417 -15.58 -10.65 2.95
N THR A 418 -16.24 -10.38 4.08
CA THR A 418 -17.03 -11.36 4.86
C THR A 418 -18.54 -11.16 4.80
N THR A 419 -19.01 -10.01 4.31
CA THR A 419 -20.44 -9.64 4.39
C THR A 419 -20.85 -8.65 3.31
N ASP A 420 -22.12 -8.75 2.90
CA ASP A 420 -22.78 -7.77 2.05
C ASP A 420 -23.28 -6.53 2.82
N LEU A 421 -23.26 -6.57 4.15
CA LEU A 421 -23.54 -5.40 5.00
C LEU A 421 -22.29 -4.51 5.13
N GLN A 422 -21.96 -3.83 4.04
CA GLN A 422 -20.73 -3.04 3.85
C GLN A 422 -20.79 -1.67 4.55
N LEU A 423 -20.96 -1.68 5.87
CA LEU A 423 -20.98 -0.48 6.71
C LEU A 423 -19.64 -0.31 7.42
N LEU A 424 -19.13 0.93 7.46
CA LEU A 424 -17.88 1.24 8.15
C LEU A 424 -17.86 0.78 9.61
N VAL A 425 -18.96 0.96 10.33
CA VAL A 425 -19.10 0.52 11.73
C VAL A 425 -19.00 -1.00 11.88
N VAL A 426 -19.53 -1.76 10.91
CA VAL A 426 -19.44 -3.23 10.89
C VAL A 426 -18.00 -3.65 10.65
N ALA A 427 -17.35 -3.06 9.65
CA ALA A 427 -15.96 -3.34 9.29
C ALA A 427 -14.99 -3.11 10.48
N VAL A 428 -15.12 -1.97 11.16
CA VAL A 428 -14.33 -1.63 12.35
C VAL A 428 -14.66 -2.57 13.52
N SER A 429 -15.94 -2.90 13.74
CA SER A 429 -16.34 -3.85 14.80
C SER A 429 -15.75 -5.23 14.57
N GLN A 430 -15.80 -5.76 13.35
CA GLN A 430 -15.21 -7.06 13.02
C GLN A 430 -13.68 -7.04 13.20
N GLY A 431 -13.01 -5.97 12.79
CA GLY A 431 -11.58 -5.76 13.04
C GLY A 431 -11.21 -5.84 14.53
N ALA A 432 -12.00 -5.18 15.38
CA ALA A 432 -11.81 -5.23 16.83
C ALA A 432 -12.06 -6.64 17.42
N THR A 433 -13.10 -7.34 16.95
CA THR A 433 -13.40 -8.72 17.36
C THR A 433 -12.25 -9.66 17.01
N ALA A 434 -11.76 -9.62 15.76
CA ALA A 434 -10.65 -10.47 15.32
C ALA A 434 -9.38 -10.20 16.11
N ALA A 435 -9.04 -8.93 16.37
CA ALA A 435 -7.86 -8.57 17.16
C ALA A 435 -7.89 -9.19 18.57
N HIS A 436 -9.04 -9.17 19.24
CA HIS A 436 -9.19 -9.78 20.55
C HIS A 436 -8.98 -11.30 20.50
N ARG A 437 -9.58 -11.97 19.51
CA ARG A 437 -9.55 -13.44 19.38
C ARG A 437 -8.20 -13.97 18.92
N VAL A 438 -7.54 -13.26 18.01
CA VAL A 438 -6.16 -13.55 17.61
C VAL A 438 -5.21 -13.43 18.80
N SER A 439 -5.42 -12.43 19.66
CA SER A 439 -4.58 -12.28 20.85
C SER A 439 -4.73 -13.46 21.82
N GLU A 440 -5.96 -13.90 22.10
CA GLU A 440 -6.23 -15.10 22.91
C GLU A 440 -5.62 -16.37 22.29
N TYR A 441 -5.74 -16.51 20.96
CA TYR A 441 -5.16 -17.63 20.22
C TYR A 441 -3.64 -17.69 20.38
N ILE A 442 -2.95 -16.56 20.23
CA ILE A 442 -1.49 -16.49 20.34
C ILE A 442 -1.02 -16.69 21.79
N GLN A 443 -1.75 -16.15 22.77
CA GLN A 443 -1.43 -16.36 24.19
C GLN A 443 -1.46 -17.84 24.57
N LYS A 444 -2.48 -18.59 24.12
CA LYS A 444 -2.57 -20.04 24.33
C LYS A 444 -1.40 -20.80 23.72
N GLN A 445 -0.94 -20.40 22.52
CA GLN A 445 0.26 -21.00 21.90
C GLN A 445 1.55 -20.71 22.67
N LYS A 446 1.62 -19.55 23.34
CA LYS A 446 2.76 -19.16 24.18
C LYS A 446 2.74 -19.80 25.59
N GLY A 447 1.72 -20.61 25.90
CA GLY A 447 1.62 -21.36 27.16
C GLY A 447 1.20 -20.52 28.37
N PHE A 448 0.51 -19.40 28.14
CA PHE A 448 -0.08 -18.56 29.20
C PHE A 448 -1.48 -19.02 29.61
#